data_AF-A0A3M9YNQ7-F1
#
_entry.id   AF-A0A3M9YNQ7-F1
#
_cell.length_a   1.000
_cell.length_b   1.000
_cell.length_c   1.000
_cell.angle_alpha   90.00
_cell.angle_beta   90.00
_cell.angle_gamma   90.00
#
_symmetry.space_group_name_H-M   'P 1'
#
loop_
_entity.id
_entity.type
_entity.pdbx_description
1 polymer ?
#
loop_
_entity_poly.entity_id
_entity_poly.type
_entity_poly.pdbx_seq_one_letter_code
_entity_poly.pdbx_strand_id
1 'polypeptide(L)' 'MPATVQRSVMHHGKRHKFRATAKDDSLEAFKEALSDLDRQVTAFVDGNKPKVARQKFRRK' A
#
# COMPACT_ATOMS: atom_id res chain seq x y z
N MET A 1 12.24 -14.10 -17.31
CA MET A 1 10.77 -13.99 -17.17
C MET A 1 10.48 -12.82 -16.25
N PRO A 2 9.56 -11.89 -16.57
CA PRO A 2 9.30 -10.73 -15.73
C PRO A 2 8.89 -11.13 -14.30
N ALA A 3 9.61 -10.61 -13.30
CA ALA A 3 9.34 -10.88 -11.91
C ALA A 3 8.06 -10.16 -11.44
N THR A 4 7.19 -10.87 -10.72
CA THR A 4 5.99 -10.28 -10.11
C THR A 4 6.17 -10.21 -8.60
N VAL A 5 6.02 -9.01 -8.05
CA VAL A 5 6.00 -8.76 -6.60
C VAL A 5 4.56 -8.59 -6.13
N GLN A 6 4.25 -9.16 -4.96
CA GLN A 6 2.91 -9.09 -4.36
C GLN A 6 3.02 -8.74 -2.88
N ARG A 7 2.11 -7.89 -2.41
CA ARG A 7 1.92 -7.60 -0.98
C ARG A 7 0.44 -7.59 -0.64
N SER A 8 0.10 -8.01 0.58
CA SER A 8 -1.27 -7.97 1.08
C SER A 8 -1.38 -7.13 2.34
N VAL A 9 -2.42 -6.33 2.42
CA VAL A 9 -2.76 -5.51 3.57
C VAL A 9 -4.12 -5.95 4.10
N MET A 10 -4.24 -6.10 5.42
CA MET A 10 -5.52 -6.36 6.07
C MET A 10 -6.17 -5.03 6.45
N HIS A 11 -7.42 -4.82 6.03
CA HIS A 11 -8.17 -3.62 6.35
C HIS A 11 -9.66 -3.97 6.52
N HIS A 12 -10.25 -3.56 7.65
CA HIS A 12 -11.62 -3.90 8.05
C HIS A 12 -11.98 -5.38 7.87
N GLY A 13 -11.08 -6.29 8.28
CA GLY A 13 -11.30 -7.74 8.19
C GLY A 13 -11.21 -8.32 6.76
N LYS A 14 -10.99 -7.48 5.74
CA LYS A 14 -10.77 -7.90 4.35
C LYS A 14 -9.29 -7.82 3.99
N ARG A 15 -8.83 -8.76 3.17
CA ARG A 15 -7.45 -8.79 2.68
C ARG A 15 -7.38 -8.15 1.29
N HIS A 16 -6.73 -7.00 1.20
CA HIS A 16 -6.48 -6.29 -0.04
C HIS A 16 -5.12 -6.72 -0.59
N LYS A 17 -5.08 -7.18 -1.84
CA LYS A 17 -3.87 -7.68 -2.50
C LYS A 17 -3.41 -6.66 -3.54
N PHE A 18 -2.14 -6.30 -3.49
CA PHE A 18 -1.47 -5.42 -4.45
C PHE A 18 -0.41 -6.23 -5.19
N ARG A 19 -0.30 -6.02 -6.50
CA ARG A 19 0.62 -6.72 -7.38
C ARG A 19 1.26 -5.71 -8.32
N ALA A 20 2.56 -5.84 -8.52
CA ALA A 20 3.29 -5.13 -9.56
C ALA A 20 4.16 -6.14 -10.30
N THR A 21 4.18 -6.03 -11.63
CA THR A 21 4.97 -6.89 -12.50
C THR A 21 6.08 -6.03 -13.09
N ALA A 22 7.33 -6.45 -12.89
CA ALA A 22 8.48 -5.81 -13.50
C ALA A 22 8.38 -5.95 -15.02
N LYS A 23 8.78 -4.91 -15.75
CA LYS A 23 8.76 -4.93 -17.22
C LYS A 23 9.77 -5.95 -17.78
N ASP A 24 10.93 -6.03 -17.15
CA ASP A 24 12.04 -6.90 -17.52
C ASP A 24 12.62 -7.59 -16.29
N ASP A 25 13.55 -8.53 -16.51
CA ASP A 25 14.23 -9.31 -15.45
C ASP A 25 15.44 -8.58 -14.84
N SER A 26 15.53 -7.26 -15.02
CA SER A 26 16.61 -6.45 -14.49
C SER A 26 16.35 -6.08 -13.02
N LEU A 27 17.44 -5.93 -12.25
CA LEU A 27 17.37 -5.46 -10.86
C LEU A 27 16.67 -4.10 -10.77
N GLU A 28 16.91 -3.21 -11.74
CA GLU A 28 16.31 -1.88 -11.78
C GLU A 28 14.80 -1.95 -12.04
N ALA A 29 14.35 -2.77 -12.99
CA ALA A 29 12.92 -2.97 -13.23
C ALA A 29 12.20 -3.59 -12.03
N PHE A 30 12.90 -4.45 -11.26
CA PHE A 30 12.37 -5.01 -10.02
C PHE A 30 12.24 -3.96 -8.90
N LYS A 31 13.24 -3.08 -8.74
CA LYS A 31 13.18 -1.95 -7.79
C LYS A 31 12.05 -0.98 -8.14
N GLU A 32 11.85 -0.70 -9.42
CA GLU A 32 10.72 0.11 -9.88
C GLU A 32 9.38 -0.54 -9.52
N ALA A 33 9.20 -1.83 -9.83
CA ALA A 33 7.99 -2.56 -9.49
C ALA A 33 7.73 -2.60 -7.97
N LEU A 34 8.76 -2.71 -7.15
CA LEU A 34 8.66 -2.59 -5.69
C LEU A 34 8.24 -1.19 -5.24
N SER A 35 8.83 -0.15 -5.82
CA SER A 35 8.50 1.24 -5.49
C SER A 35 7.04 1.56 -5.83
N ASP A 36 6.58 1.11 -6.99
CA ASP A 36 5.18 1.29 -7.42
C ASP A 36 4.22 0.52 -6.51
N LEU A 37 4.58 -0.70 -6.13
CA LEU A 37 3.78 -1.48 -5.19
C LEU A 37 3.68 -0.82 -3.81
N ASP A 38 4.79 -0.30 -3.28
CA ASP A 38 4.80 0.40 -1.99
C ASP A 38 4.03 1.73 -2.06
N ARG A 39 4.05 2.44 -3.20
CA ARG A 39 3.21 3.62 -3.42
C ARG A 39 1.73 3.26 -3.38
N GLN A 40 1.31 2.18 -4.05
CA GLN A 40 -0.09 1.71 -4.02
C GLN A 40 -0.54 1.35 -2.60
N VAL A 41 0.31 0.63 -1.86
CA VAL A 41 0.03 0.24 -0.48
C VAL A 41 -0.05 1.47 0.43
N THR A 42 0.88 2.42 0.30
CA THR A 42 0.91 3.64 1.11
C THR A 42 -0.31 4.51 0.82
N ALA A 43 -0.68 4.71 -0.45
CA ALA A 43 -1.88 5.44 -0.83
C ALA A 43 -3.16 4.79 -0.27
N PHE A 44 -3.23 3.45 -0.27
CA PHE A 44 -4.34 2.73 0.34
C PHE A 44 -4.38 2.93 1.87
N VAL A 45 -3.24 2.82 2.56
CA VAL A 45 -3.17 3.00 4.00
C VAL A 45 -3.52 4.44 4.39
N ASP A 46 -2.94 5.44 3.71
CA ASP A 46 -3.16 6.85 4.00
C ASP A 46 -4.57 7.31 3.67
N GLY A 47 -5.14 6.85 2.55
CA GLY A 47 -6.53 7.13 2.18
C GLY A 47 -7.55 6.55 3.19
N ASN A 48 -7.18 5.45 3.85
CA ASN A 48 -8.02 4.78 4.84
C ASN A 48 -7.62 5.06 6.30
N LYS A 49 -6.66 5.96 6.56
CA LYS A 49 -6.34 6.35 7.94
C LYS A 49 -7.60 6.99 8.55
N PRO A 50 -8.04 6.52 9.73
CA PRO A 50 -9.18 7.13 10.39
C PRO A 50 -8.83 8.60 10.65
N LYS A 51 -9.60 9.50 10.04
CA LYS A 51 -9.55 10.93 10.34
C LYS A 51 -10.17 11.12 11.71
N VAL A 52 -9.46 10.73 12.76
CA VAL A 52 -9.91 10.96 14.14
C VAL A 52 -9.87 12.47 14.35
N ALA A 53 -11.01 13.12 14.14
CA ALA A 53 -11.25 14.45 14.67
C ALA A 53 -11.03 14.31 16.18
N ARG A 54 -9.95 14.90 16.71
CA ARG A 54 -9.67 14.92 18.15
C ARG A 54 -10.90 15.56 18.81
N GLN A 55 -11.79 14.72 19.33
CA GLN A 55 -12.97 15.16 20.06
C GLN A 55 -12.43 15.86 21.31
N LYS A 56 -12.34 17.20 21.23
CA LYS A 56 -11.99 18.02 22.39
C LYS A 56 -13.13 17.85 23.38
N PHE A 57 -12.94 16.99 24.37
CA PHE A 57 -13.84 16.90 25.52
C PHE A 57 -13.87 18.28 26.17
N ARG A 58 -14.93 19.05 25.89
CA ARG A 58 -15.23 20.29 26.59
C ARG A 58 -15.71 19.87 27.98
N ARG A 59 -14.80 19.86 28.95
CA ARG A 59 -15.15 19.75 30.37
C ARG A 59 -16.11 20.91 30.68
N LYS A 60 -17.33 20.58 31.09
CA LYS A 60 -18.27 21.51 31.73
C LYS A 60 -17.89 21.64 33.19
#